data_AF-A0AAW6P5F4-F1
#
_entry.id   AF-A0AAW6P5F4-F1
#
_cell.length_a   1.000
_cell.length_b   1.000
_cell.length_c   1.000
_cell.angle_alpha   90.00
_cell.angle_beta   90.00
_cell.angle_gamma   90.00
#
_symmetry.space_group_name_H-M   'P 1'
#
loop_
_entity.id
_entity.type
_entity.pdbx_description
1 polymer ?
#
loop_
_entity_poly.entity_id
_entity_poly.type
_entity_poly.pdbx_seq_one_letter_code
_entity_poly.pdbx_strand_id
1 'polypeptide(L)' 'MRDGSYVDYLFGVATGWLGWPPETAWRTPIPQIMLALDARLDWMGVGQPRQQSVPQKRGNVADRLKAFLRARRE' A
#
# COMPACT_ATOMS: atom_id res chain seq x y z
N MET A 1 8.71 -11.52 -6.74
CA MET A 1 8.72 -10.12 -7.20
C MET A 1 10.12 -9.61 -6.96
N ARG A 2 10.87 -9.20 -7.99
CA ARG A 2 12.25 -8.70 -7.83
C ARG A 2 12.21 -7.45 -6.96
N ASP A 3 12.97 -7.37 -5.88
CA ASP A 3 12.90 -6.29 -4.87
C ASP A 3 12.89 -4.85 -5.42
N GLY A 4 13.52 -4.60 -6.57
CA GLY A 4 13.47 -3.30 -7.26
C GLY A 4 12.09 -2.92 -7.83
N SER A 5 11.25 -3.90 -8.17
CA SER A 5 9.93 -3.65 -8.76
C SER A 5 8.91 -3.13 -7.75
N TYR A 6 9.09 -3.41 -6.45
CA TYR A 6 8.11 -3.04 -5.44
C TYR A 6 8.22 -1.57 -5.03
N VAL A 7 9.46 -1.08 -4.87
CA VAL A 7 9.71 0.34 -4.59
C VAL A 7 9.27 1.20 -5.77
N ASP A 8 9.57 0.78 -7.00
CA ASP A 8 9.15 1.46 -8.23
C ASP A 8 7.62 1.52 -8.34
N TYR A 9 6.94 0.40 -8.04
CA TYR A 9 5.48 0.36 -7.97
C TYR A 9 4.92 1.35 -6.93
N LEU A 10 5.45 1.34 -5.70
CA LEU A 10 4.97 2.25 -4.65
C LEU A 10 5.24 3.72 -5.00
N PHE A 11 6.36 3.99 -5.66
CA PHE A 11 6.68 5.32 -6.15
C PHE A 11 5.70 5.77 -7.24
N GLY A 12 5.39 4.90 -8.20
CA GLY A 12 4.37 5.17 -9.23
C GLY A 12 2.98 5.36 -8.65
N VAL A 13 2.61 4.58 -7.64
CA VAL A 13 1.34 4.76 -6.90
C VAL A 13 1.32 6.08 -6.14
N ALA A 14 2.42 6.46 -5.47
CA ALA A 14 2.49 7.69 -4.70
C ALA A 14 2.40 8.93 -5.61
N THR A 15 3.13 8.93 -6.72
CA THR A 15 3.17 10.08 -7.64
C THR A 15 1.97 10.16 -8.58
N GLY A 16 1.37 9.01 -8.93
CA GLY A 16 0.16 8.96 -9.75
C GLY A 16 -1.12 8.96 -8.91
N TRP A 17 -1.40 7.85 -8.24
CA TRP A 17 -2.69 7.62 -7.56
C TRP A 17 -2.89 8.48 -6.31
N LEU A 18 -1.84 8.68 -5.50
CA LEU A 18 -1.89 9.55 -4.32
C LEU A 18 -1.65 11.02 -4.67
N GLY A 19 -1.14 11.31 -5.88
CA GLY A 19 -0.89 12.67 -6.37
C GLY A 19 0.23 13.41 -5.64
N TRP A 20 1.16 12.70 -5.00
CA TRP A 20 2.27 13.32 -4.30
C TRP A 20 3.33 13.78 -5.30
N PRO A 21 4.02 14.91 -5.02
CA PRO A 21 5.18 15.26 -5.81
C PRO A 21 6.28 14.21 -5.60
N PRO A 22 7.15 13.98 -6.61
CA PRO A 22 8.18 12.95 -6.58
C PRO A 22 9.11 13.10 -5.36
N GLU A 23 9.45 14.33 -4.98
CA GLU A 23 10.28 14.59 -3.79
C GLU A 23 9.63 14.10 -2.49
N THR A 24 8.31 14.27 -2.35
CA THR A 24 7.56 13.77 -1.19
C THR A 24 7.50 12.25 -1.20
N ALA A 25 7.26 11.63 -2.36
CA ALA A 25 7.24 10.17 -2.49
C ALA A 25 8.60 9.55 -2.12
N TRP A 26 9.72 10.17 -2.54
CA TRP A 26 11.07 9.73 -2.17
C TRP A 26 11.40 9.87 -0.69
N ARG A 27 10.92 10.92 -0.02
CA ARG A 27 11.16 11.15 1.41
C ARG A 27 10.23 10.38 2.32
N THR A 28 9.12 9.86 1.79
CA THR A 28 8.13 9.16 2.60
C THR A 28 8.52 7.69 2.75
N PRO A 29 8.64 7.15 3.97
CA PRO A 29 8.99 5.76 4.16
C PRO A 29 7.88 4.84 3.66
N ILE A 30 8.27 3.68 3.11
CA ILE A 30 7.37 2.67 2.50
C ILE A 30 6.10 2.40 3.34
N PRO A 31 6.17 2.18 4.68
CA PRO A 31 4.97 1.93 5.48
C PRO A 31 3.94 3.06 5.43
N GLN A 32 4.38 4.32 5.33
CA GLN A 32 3.48 5.46 5.23
C GLN A 32 2.82 5.55 3.85
N ILE A 33 3.54 5.21 2.78
CA ILE A 33 2.97 5.11 1.44
C ILE A 33 1.87 4.04 1.40
N MET A 34 2.12 2.88 2.01
CA MET A 34 1.15 1.79 2.09
C MET A 34 -0.10 2.21 2.89
N LEU A 35 0.06 2.94 3.99
CA LEU A 35 -1.05 3.45 4.80
C LEU A 35 -1.90 4.45 4.01
N ALA A 36 -1.26 5.40 3.31
CA ALA A 36 -1.96 6.37 2.48
C ALA A 36 -2.73 5.71 1.34
N LEU A 37 -2.16 4.66 0.73
CA LEU A 37 -2.85 3.84 -0.27
C LEU A 37 -4.08 3.13 0.30
N ASP A 38 -3.99 2.55 1.49
CA ASP A 38 -5.12 1.88 2.14
C ASP A 38 -6.27 2.86 2.42
N ALA A 39 -5.97 4.05 2.97
CA ALA A 39 -6.95 5.10 3.19
C ALA A 39 -7.61 5.60 1.89
N ARG A 40 -6.82 5.73 0.81
CA ARG A 40 -7.32 6.10 -0.53
C ARG A 40 -8.30 5.04 -1.05
N LEU A 41 -7.98 3.76 -0.90
CA LEU A 41 -8.83 2.65 -1.31
C LEU A 41 -10.12 2.57 -0.49
N ASP A 42 -10.02 2.80 0.82
CA ASP A 42 -11.20 2.86 1.71
C ASP A 42 -12.13 4.00 1.28
N TRP A 43 -11.59 5.21 1.06
CA TRP A 43 -12.36 6.37 0.60
C TRP A 43 -13.08 6.13 -0.74
N MET A 44 -12.42 5.51 -1.71
CA MET A 44 -13.06 5.15 -2.99
C MET A 44 -14.16 4.08 -2.83
N GLY A 45 -14.06 3.24 -1.80
CA GLY A 45 -15.08 2.24 -1.45
C GLY A 45 -16.32 2.82 -0.76
N VAL A 46 -16.28 4.07 -0.27
CA VAL A 46 -17.40 4.72 0.46
C VAL A 46 -18.63 4.97 -0.44
N GLY A 47 -18.50 4.90 -1.77
CA GLY A 47 -19.61 5.07 -2.73
C GLY A 47 -20.27 3.80 -3.26
N GLN A 48 -19.79 2.61 -2.90
CA GLN A 48 -20.44 1.34 -3.27
C GLN A 48 -21.26 0.83 -2.08
N PRO A 49 -22.52 0.37 -2.27
CA PRO A 49 -23.25 -0.28 -1.20
C PRO A 49 -22.42 -1.47 -0.74
N ARG A 50 -21.92 -1.38 0.49
CA ARG A 50 -21.12 -2.41 1.14
C ARG A 50 -22.00 -3.63 1.30
N GLN A 51 -22.10 -4.47 0.27
CA GLN A 51 -22.52 -5.85 0.46
C GLN A 51 -21.57 -6.42 1.49
N GLN A 52 -22.15 -6.87 2.60
CA GLN A 52 -21.50 -7.61 3.66
C GLN A 52 -20.99 -8.94 3.08
N SER A 53 -19.96 -8.91 2.26
CA SER A 53 -19.30 -10.12 1.78
C SER A 53 -18.11 -10.38 2.68
N VAL A 54 -18.40 -11.14 3.75
CA VAL A 54 -17.52 -11.97 4.58
C VAL A 54 -16.24 -11.31 5.15
N PRO A 55 -15.77 -11.70 6.36
CA PRO A 55 -14.48 -11.25 6.85
C PRO A 55 -13.38 -11.96 6.07
N GLN A 56 -13.18 -11.56 4.81
CA GLN A 56 -11.97 -11.89 4.08
C GLN A 56 -10.86 -11.16 4.83
N LYS A 57 -10.00 -11.93 5.51
CA LYS A 57 -8.78 -11.46 6.18
C LYS A 57 -7.96 -10.68 5.15
N ARG A 58 -8.27 -9.39 4.96
CA ARG A 58 -7.41 -8.42 4.30
C ARG A 58 -6.21 -8.35 5.23
N GLY A 59 -5.15 -9.06 4.88
CA GLY A 59 -3.94 -9.16 5.71
C GLY A 59 -3.55 -7.77 6.18
N ASN A 60 -3.58 -7.58 7.50
CA ASN A 60 -3.25 -6.33 8.16
C ASN A 60 -1.88 -5.84 7.62
N VAL A 61 -1.65 -4.53 7.54
CA VAL A 61 -0.36 -3.96 7.12
C VAL A 61 0.80 -4.60 7.90
N ALA A 62 0.58 -4.92 9.18
CA ALA A 62 1.53 -5.67 10.00
C ALA A 62 1.89 -7.06 9.44
N ASP A 63 0.93 -7.75 8.84
CA ASP A 63 1.09 -9.07 8.22
C ASP A 63 1.88 -8.97 6.91
N ARG A 64 1.58 -7.95 6.09
CA ARG A 64 2.33 -7.64 4.85
C ARG A 64 3.77 -7.20 5.16
N LEU A 65 3.96 -6.37 6.19
CA LEU A 65 5.28 -5.93 6.64
C LEU A 65 6.10 -7.10 7.20
N LYS A 66 5.47 -7.99 7.99
CA LYS A 66 6.12 -9.23 8.47
C LYS A 66 6.52 -10.14 7.31
N ALA A 67 5.65 -10.34 6.33
CA ALA A 67 5.98 -11.14 5.14
C ALA A 67 7.17 -10.57 4.38
N PHE A 68 7.21 -9.24 4.19
CA PHE A 68 8.33 -8.56 3.53
C PHE A 68 9.64 -8.68 4.31
N LEU A 69 9.62 -8.45 5.64
CA LEU A 69 10.81 -8.58 6.48
C LEU A 69 11.32 -10.02 6.55
N ARG A 70 10.42 -11.01 6.49
CA ARG A 70 10.77 -12.43 6.51
C ARG A 70 11.39 -12.89 5.19
N ALA A 71 10.87 -12.41 4.06
CA ALA A 71 11.41 -12.69 2.73
C ALA A 71 12.83 -12.13 2.50
N ARG A 72 13.28 -11.18 3.33
CA ARG A 72 14.61 -10.55 3.24
C ARG A 72 15.67 -11.20 4.14
N ARG A 73 15.33 -12.27 4.88
CA ARG A 73 16.21 -12.95 5.86
C ARG A 73 16.67 -14.35 5.41
N GLU A 74 16.21 -14.81 4.25
CA GLU A 74 16.72 -15.97 3.50
C GLU A 74 17.56 -15.47 2.32
#